data_AF-A0A7V9QD68-F1
#
_entry.id   AF-A0A7V9QD68-F1
#
_cell.length_a   1.000
_cell.length_b   1.000
_cell.length_c   1.000
_cell.angle_alpha   90.00
_cell.angle_beta   90.00
_cell.angle_gamma   90.00
#
_symmetry.space_group_name_H-M   'P 1'
#
loop_
_entity.id
_entity.type
_entity.pdbx_description
1 polymer ?
#
loop_
_entity_poly.entity_id
_entity_poly.type
_entity_poly.pdbx_seq_one_letter_code
_entity_poly.pdbx_strand_id
1 'polypeptide(L)'
;MKARLLLPLAIFLGMGACAQPGMYGSAPAPSAAAESPQDMFWSNLQALCGQAVAGQVLRVPEGDTQIDPSAGLVVHFWECSETELRFPLHVDENRSRTWVFIRHHGSLELRHDHRHPDGTEESNTWYGASTLDDGTAT
;
A
#
# COMPACT_ATOMS: atom_id res chain seq x y z
N MET A 1 -41.90 -64.22 -8.46
CA MET A 1 -43.13 -63.41 -8.33
C MET A 1 -42.80 -62.18 -7.48
N LYS A 2 -42.70 -60.99 -8.09
CA LYS A 2 -42.61 -59.70 -7.37
C LYS A 2 -43.51 -58.73 -8.09
N ALA A 3 -44.65 -58.42 -7.48
CA ALA A 3 -45.69 -57.57 -8.03
C ALA A 3 -45.21 -56.11 -8.06
N ARG A 4 -45.39 -55.45 -9.22
CA ARG A 4 -45.20 -54.00 -9.37
C ARG A 4 -46.50 -53.31 -8.95
N LEU A 5 -46.45 -52.52 -7.89
CA LEU A 5 -47.55 -51.66 -7.47
C LEU A 5 -47.35 -50.28 -8.14
N LEU A 6 -48.28 -49.91 -9.03
CA LEU A 6 -48.36 -48.58 -9.64
C LEU A 6 -49.18 -47.68 -8.71
N LEU A 7 -48.61 -46.56 -8.26
CA LEU A 7 -49.31 -45.53 -7.50
C LEU A 7 -49.78 -44.41 -8.45
N PRO A 8 -51.02 -43.90 -8.36
CA PRO A 8 -51.52 -42.90 -9.30
C PRO A 8 -50.93 -41.51 -9.01
N LEU A 9 -50.58 -40.83 -10.10
CA LEU A 9 -50.12 -39.44 -10.15
C LEU A 9 -51.30 -38.51 -9.82
N ALA A 10 -51.26 -37.87 -8.65
CA ALA A 10 -52.18 -36.78 -8.31
C ALA A 10 -51.66 -35.48 -8.93
N ILE A 11 -52.38 -34.97 -9.94
CA ILE A 11 -52.13 -33.67 -10.57
C ILE A 11 -52.74 -32.60 -9.67
N PHE A 12 -51.90 -31.84 -8.97
CA PHE A 12 -52.30 -30.59 -8.30
C PHE A 12 -52.12 -29.43 -9.29
N LEU A 13 -53.24 -28.89 -9.77
CA LEU A 13 -53.31 -27.69 -10.60
C LEU A 13 -53.21 -26.46 -9.67
N GLY A 14 -51.99 -25.99 -9.41
CA GLY A 14 -51.76 -24.76 -8.65
C GLY A 14 -51.96 -23.53 -9.53
N MET A 15 -52.92 -22.68 -9.19
CA MET A 15 -53.04 -21.31 -9.71
C MET A 15 -51.84 -20.48 -9.21
N GLY A 16 -50.83 -20.31 -10.05
CA GLY A 16 -49.72 -19.39 -9.81
C GLY A 16 -50.13 -17.96 -10.12
N ALA A 17 -50.28 -17.14 -9.09
CA ALA A 17 -50.44 -15.69 -9.22
C ALA A 17 -49.17 -15.08 -9.83
N CYS A 18 -49.30 -14.34 -10.93
CA CYS A 18 -48.22 -13.53 -11.47
C CYS A 18 -47.98 -12.32 -10.55
N ALA A 19 -47.11 -12.47 -9.56
CA ALA A 19 -46.50 -11.31 -8.92
C ALA A 19 -45.48 -10.72 -9.92
N GLN A 20 -45.77 -9.53 -10.43
CA GLN A 20 -44.79 -8.80 -11.24
C GLN A 20 -43.59 -8.47 -10.35
N PRO A 21 -42.35 -8.79 -10.77
CA PRO A 21 -41.18 -8.26 -10.10
C PRO A 21 -41.21 -6.74 -10.28
N GLY A 22 -41.44 -6.04 -9.16
CA GLY A 22 -41.33 -4.60 -9.08
C GLY A 22 -39.97 -4.18 -9.61
N MET A 23 -39.98 -3.20 -10.50
CA MET A 23 -38.78 -2.53 -10.96
C MET A 23 -38.17 -1.75 -9.79
N TYR A 24 -37.35 -2.42 -8.99
CA TYR A 24 -36.43 -1.75 -8.10
C TYR A 24 -35.43 -1.00 -8.99
N GLY A 25 -35.61 0.32 -9.09
CA GLY A 25 -34.65 1.19 -9.73
C GLY A 25 -33.28 0.94 -9.11
N SER A 26 -32.35 0.48 -9.93
CA SER A 26 -30.94 0.36 -9.58
C SER A 26 -30.45 1.75 -9.18
N ALA A 27 -30.25 1.95 -7.87
CA ALA A 27 -29.57 3.12 -7.37
C ALA A 27 -28.18 3.20 -8.05
N PRO A 28 -27.74 4.38 -8.49
CA PRO A 28 -26.39 4.51 -9.04
C PRO A 28 -25.40 4.05 -7.97
N ALA A 29 -24.51 3.14 -8.34
CA ALA A 29 -23.40 2.75 -7.48
C ALA A 29 -22.62 4.02 -7.13
N PRO A 30 -22.14 4.17 -5.87
CA PRO A 30 -21.28 5.29 -5.54
C PRO A 30 -20.10 5.30 -6.51
N SER A 31 -19.91 6.42 -7.21
CA SER A 31 -18.72 6.64 -8.03
C SER A 31 -17.53 6.51 -7.09
N ALA A 32 -16.63 5.57 -7.34
CA ALA A 32 -15.33 5.58 -6.69
C ALA A 32 -14.73 6.97 -6.91
N ALA A 33 -14.36 7.65 -5.82
CA ALA A 33 -13.59 8.89 -5.93
C ALA A 33 -12.31 8.58 -6.71
N ALA A 34 -11.92 9.46 -7.63
CA ALA A 34 -10.64 9.34 -8.29
C ALA A 34 -9.52 9.38 -7.24
N GLU A 35 -8.55 8.45 -7.34
CA GLU A 35 -7.40 8.42 -6.45
C GLU A 35 -6.61 9.72 -6.56
N SER A 36 -6.21 10.28 -5.41
CA SER A 36 -5.35 11.46 -5.40
C SER A 36 -3.92 11.11 -5.84
N PRO A 37 -3.11 12.08 -6.28
CA PRO A 37 -1.70 11.81 -6.59
C PRO A 37 -0.93 11.20 -5.40
N GLN A 38 -1.27 11.59 -4.17
CA GLN A 38 -0.68 11.01 -2.95
C GLN A 38 -1.10 9.54 -2.75
N ASP A 39 -2.35 9.19 -3.03
CA ASP A 39 -2.83 7.80 -2.95
C ASP A 39 -2.09 6.92 -3.97
N MET A 40 -1.91 7.42 -5.19
CA MET A 40 -1.15 6.74 -6.23
C MET A 40 0.32 6.60 -5.86
N PHE A 41 0.95 7.65 -5.34
CA PHE A 41 2.35 7.60 -4.86
C PHE A 41 2.52 6.57 -3.74
N TRP A 42 1.61 6.56 -2.76
CA TRP A 42 1.63 5.60 -1.66
C TRP A 42 1.46 4.16 -2.18
N SER A 43 0.51 3.94 -3.10
CA SER A 43 0.30 2.63 -3.74
C SER A 43 1.54 2.16 -4.49
N ASN A 44 2.23 3.06 -5.20
CA ASN A 44 3.48 2.76 -5.90
C ASN A 44 4.60 2.33 -4.93
N LEU A 45 4.72 2.98 -3.77
CA LEU A 45 5.68 2.57 -2.74
C LEU A 45 5.32 1.21 -2.14
N GLN A 46 4.04 0.97 -1.86
CA GLN A 46 3.57 -0.32 -1.34
C GLN A 46 3.80 -1.47 -2.32
N ALA A 47 3.70 -1.22 -3.64
CA ALA A 47 3.95 -2.23 -4.66
C ALA A 47 5.40 -2.78 -4.65
N LEU A 48 6.34 -2.06 -4.02
CA LEU A 48 7.73 -2.49 -3.84
C LEU A 48 7.92 -3.35 -2.59
N CYS A 49 6.90 -3.51 -1.73
CA CYS A 49 7.05 -4.20 -0.46
C CYS A 49 7.59 -5.63 -0.60
N GLY A 50 8.49 -6.00 0.29
CA GLY A 50 9.23 -7.26 0.28
C GLY A 50 10.40 -7.30 -0.70
N GLN A 51 10.61 -6.27 -1.52
CA GLN A 51 11.74 -6.20 -2.44
C GLN A 51 12.98 -5.59 -1.80
N ALA A 52 14.15 -5.89 -2.38
CA ALA A 52 15.40 -5.19 -2.13
C ALA A 52 15.95 -4.74 -3.47
N VAL A 53 16.23 -3.44 -3.62
CA VAL A 53 16.59 -2.83 -4.90
C VAL A 53 17.92 -2.11 -4.77
N ALA A 54 18.84 -2.41 -5.69
CA ALA A 54 20.12 -1.70 -5.78
C ALA A 54 19.90 -0.28 -6.34
N GLY A 55 20.55 0.69 -5.72
CA GLY A 55 20.53 2.09 -6.12
C GLY A 55 21.91 2.63 -6.46
N GLN A 56 21.96 3.88 -6.91
CA GLN A 56 23.19 4.63 -7.13
C GLN A 56 22.98 6.09 -6.78
N VAL A 57 24.04 6.78 -6.37
CA VAL A 57 24.00 8.22 -6.12
C VAL A 57 23.98 8.97 -7.45
N LEU A 58 22.92 9.73 -7.72
CA LEU A 58 22.78 10.51 -8.96
C LEU A 58 23.36 11.92 -8.86
N ARG A 59 23.38 12.48 -7.66
CA ARG A 59 23.86 13.84 -7.40
C ARG A 59 24.37 13.93 -5.96
N VAL A 60 25.52 14.56 -5.78
CA VAL A 60 26.06 14.94 -4.47
C VAL A 60 26.17 16.47 -4.44
N PRO A 61 25.49 17.15 -3.50
CA PRO A 61 25.65 18.59 -3.30
C PRO A 61 27.10 18.97 -2.98
N GLU A 62 27.52 20.18 -3.36
CA GLU A 62 28.85 20.68 -3.03
C GLU A 62 29.04 20.73 -1.50
N GLY A 63 30.12 20.11 -1.01
CA GLY A 63 30.44 20.04 0.42
C GLY A 63 29.74 18.91 1.19
N ASP A 64 28.85 18.15 0.55
CA ASP A 64 28.26 16.95 1.17
C ASP A 64 29.25 15.78 1.14
N THR A 65 29.45 15.18 2.31
CA THR A 65 30.35 14.03 2.53
C THR A 65 29.64 12.88 3.23
N GLN A 66 28.31 12.91 3.34
CA GLN A 66 27.52 11.93 4.09
C GLN A 66 27.49 10.55 3.42
N ILE A 67 27.48 10.52 2.09
CA ILE A 67 27.48 9.29 1.29
C ILE A 67 28.55 9.42 0.20
N ASP A 68 29.45 8.44 0.12
CA ASP A 68 30.40 8.32 -0.97
C ASP A 68 29.63 8.05 -2.29
N PRO A 69 29.84 8.84 -3.36
CA PRO A 69 29.20 8.61 -4.65
C PRO A 69 29.43 7.21 -5.24
N SER A 70 30.49 6.52 -4.83
CA SER A 70 30.87 5.18 -5.27
C SER A 70 30.34 4.05 -4.37
N ALA A 71 29.67 4.38 -3.27
CA ALA A 71 29.12 3.39 -2.34
C ALA A 71 28.04 2.52 -2.99
N GLY A 72 28.00 1.25 -2.60
CA GLY A 72 26.90 0.36 -2.92
C GLY A 72 25.65 0.74 -2.13
N LEU A 73 24.54 1.00 -2.81
CA LEU A 73 23.26 1.32 -2.18
C LEU A 73 22.26 0.18 -2.36
N VAL A 74 21.59 -0.21 -1.29
CA VAL A 74 20.44 -1.12 -1.35
C VAL A 74 19.31 -0.57 -0.48
N VAL A 75 18.13 -0.39 -1.06
CA VAL A 75 16.91 -0.08 -0.29
C VAL A 75 16.15 -1.37 -0.09
N HIS A 76 15.78 -1.65 1.15
CA HIS A 76 14.88 -2.75 1.51
C HIS A 76 13.49 -2.19 1.76
N PHE A 77 12.49 -2.67 1.03
CA PHE A 77 11.10 -2.26 1.22
C PHE A 77 10.45 -3.20 2.24
N TRP A 78 10.65 -2.94 3.53
CA TRP A 78 10.48 -3.97 4.57
C TRP A 78 9.11 -3.97 5.24
N GLU A 79 8.78 -2.93 6.01
CA GLU A 79 7.51 -2.86 6.71
C GLU A 79 6.57 -1.96 5.93
N CYS A 80 5.43 -2.49 5.51
CA CYS A 80 4.43 -1.74 4.75
C CYS A 80 3.07 -1.95 5.39
N SER A 81 2.48 -0.86 5.87
CA SER A 81 1.13 -0.81 6.40
C SER A 81 0.34 0.29 5.71
N GLU A 82 -0.95 0.38 6.03
CA GLU A 82 -1.82 1.42 5.48
C GLU A 82 -1.39 2.85 5.85
N THR A 83 -0.68 3.01 6.97
CA THR A 83 -0.34 4.33 7.54
C THR A 83 1.15 4.59 7.69
N GLU A 84 1.99 3.57 7.66
CA GLU A 84 3.43 3.70 7.80
C GLU A 84 4.17 2.71 6.89
N LEU A 85 5.21 3.20 6.19
CA LEU A 85 6.16 2.40 5.43
C LEU A 85 7.56 2.64 5.98
N ARG A 86 8.34 1.58 6.19
CA ARG A 86 9.72 1.67 6.70
C ARG A 86 10.67 0.98 5.75
N PHE A 87 11.55 1.76 5.14
CA PHE A 87 12.49 1.31 4.12
C PHE A 87 13.94 1.52 4.57
N PRO A 88 14.61 0.48 5.12
CA PRO A 88 16.02 0.54 5.43
C PRO A 88 16.87 0.85 4.19
N LEU A 89 17.75 1.85 4.30
CA LEU A 89 18.76 2.18 3.31
C LEU A 89 20.11 1.68 3.80
N HIS A 90 20.66 0.72 3.07
CA HIS A 90 22.00 0.21 3.29
C HIS A 90 23.00 0.95 2.39
N VAL A 91 24.07 1.44 3.01
CA VAL A 91 25.21 2.07 2.32
C VAL A 91 26.44 1.24 2.66
N ASP A 92 26.91 0.44 1.72
CA ASP A 92 27.93 -0.60 1.94
C ASP A 92 27.58 -1.51 3.12
N GLU A 93 28.34 -1.50 4.23
CA GLU A 93 28.04 -2.22 5.49
C GLU A 93 27.24 -1.39 6.50
N ASN A 94 27.03 -0.10 6.24
CA ASN A 94 26.28 0.76 7.14
C ASN A 94 24.77 0.48 7.02
N ARG A 95 24.13 0.20 8.16
CA ARG A 95 22.71 -0.19 8.31
C ARG A 95 21.92 0.82 9.16
N SER A 96 22.46 2.01 9.42
CA SER A 96 21.92 2.90 10.44
C SER A 96 20.65 3.65 10.02
N ARG A 97 20.30 3.69 8.73
CA ARG A 97 19.26 4.60 8.20
C ARG A 97 18.03 3.84 7.73
N THR A 98 16.86 4.36 8.12
CA THR A 98 15.57 3.94 7.58
C THR A 98 14.79 5.17 7.14
N TRP A 99 14.28 5.15 5.92
CA TRP A 99 13.25 6.10 5.50
C TRP A 99 11.91 5.64 6.03
N VAL A 100 11.22 6.52 6.74
CA VAL A 100 9.92 6.26 7.33
C VAL A 100 8.91 7.19 6.67
N PHE A 101 8.03 6.61 5.85
CA PHE A 101 6.91 7.33 5.25
C PHE A 101 5.69 7.17 6.14
N ILE A 102 5.05 8.27 6.51
CA ILE A 102 3.86 8.31 7.37
C ILE A 102 2.73 8.96 6.59
N ARG A 103 1.57 8.31 6.58
CA ARG A 103 0.35 8.83 5.96
C ARG A 103 -0.51 9.54 7.01
N HIS A 104 -0.80 10.81 6.73
CA HIS A 104 -1.75 11.61 7.51
C HIS A 104 -3.02 11.86 6.69
N HIS A 105 -4.01 12.49 7.30
CA HIS A 105 -5.22 12.90 6.60
C HIS A 105 -4.93 14.07 5.63
N GLY A 106 -4.69 13.76 4.37
CA GLY A 106 -4.44 14.73 3.29
C GLY A 106 -2.99 15.19 3.15
N SER A 107 -2.05 14.50 3.79
CA SER A 107 -0.61 14.74 3.58
C SER A 107 0.19 13.46 3.77
N LEU A 108 1.38 13.44 3.16
CA LEU A 108 2.40 12.43 3.41
C LEU A 108 3.57 13.07 4.15
N GLU A 109 4.28 12.30 4.94
CA GLU A 109 5.46 12.76 5.68
C GLU A 109 6.60 11.77 5.48
N LEU A 110 7.80 12.30 5.24
CA LEU A 110 9.03 11.52 5.22
C LEU A 110 9.86 11.87 6.46
N ARG A 111 10.31 10.85 7.18
CA ARG A 111 11.26 10.93 8.29
C ARG A 111 12.46 10.03 8.07
N HIS A 112 13.58 10.39 8.69
CA HIS A 112 14.80 9.60 8.71
C HIS A 112 14.98 9.04 10.12
N ASP A 113 14.83 7.72 10.29
CA ASP A 113 15.19 7.04 11.54
C ASP A 113 16.65 6.60 11.47
N HIS A 114 17.47 7.16 12.34
CA HIS A 114 18.89 6.87 12.50
C HIS A 114 19.14 6.12 13.81
N ARG A 115 19.81 4.97 13.70
CA ARG A 115 20.13 4.09 14.83
C ARG A 115 21.62 3.81 14.95
N HIS A 116 22.11 3.79 16.19
CA HIS A 116 23.40 3.22 16.53
C HIS A 116 23.43 1.70 16.23
N PRO A 117 24.62 1.06 16.17
CA PRO A 117 24.73 -0.38 15.92
C PRO A 117 24.00 -1.26 16.95
N ASP A 118 23.73 -0.75 18.15
CA ASP A 118 22.96 -1.43 19.20
C ASP A 118 21.43 -1.22 19.07
N GLY A 119 20.97 -0.48 18.06
CA GLY A 119 19.56 -0.18 17.81
C GLY A 119 19.00 1.01 18.59
N THR A 120 19.80 1.68 19.42
CA THR A 120 19.39 2.91 20.09
C THR A 120 19.37 4.09 19.11
N GLU A 121 18.53 5.09 19.36
CA GLU A 121 18.40 6.26 18.48
C GLU A 121 19.65 7.15 18.54
N GLU A 122 20.10 7.62 17.37
CA GLU A 122 21.10 8.68 17.31
C GLU A 122 20.49 10.02 17.75
N SER A 123 21.30 10.97 18.20
CA SER A 123 20.79 12.31 18.58
C SER A 123 20.18 13.09 17.41
N ASN A 124 20.62 12.80 16.17
CA ASN A 124 20.11 13.41 14.95
C ASN A 124 19.27 12.41 14.15
N THR A 125 18.15 12.02 14.73
CA THR A 125 17.14 11.13 14.13
C THR A 125 15.80 11.87 13.96
N TRP A 126 14.84 11.28 13.27
CA TRP A 126 13.47 11.77 13.07
C TRP A 126 13.34 13.14 12.40
N TYR A 127 14.36 13.58 11.66
CA TYR A 127 14.26 14.78 10.82
C TYR A 127 13.58 14.46 9.48
N GLY A 128 12.91 15.46 8.91
CA GLY A 128 12.11 15.32 7.71
C GLY A 128 11.00 16.37 7.61
N ALA A 129 10.03 16.14 6.73
CA ALA A 129 8.96 17.10 6.45
C ALA A 129 7.69 16.42 5.93
N SER A 130 6.56 17.13 6.06
CA SER A 130 5.30 16.78 5.42
C SER A 130 5.18 17.47 4.05
N THR A 131 4.38 16.90 3.16
CA THR A 131 4.03 17.49 1.86
C THR A 131 3.39 18.87 2.04
N LEU A 132 3.70 19.80 1.13
CA LEU A 132 3.09 21.14 1.09
C LEU A 132 1.86 21.21 0.18
N ASP A 133 1.78 20.31 -0.80
CA ASP A 133 0.69 20.17 -1.77
C ASP A 133 0.51 18.69 -2.15
N ASP A 134 -0.37 18.41 -3.11
CA ASP A 134 -0.71 17.05 -3.54
C ASP A 134 0.45 16.32 -4.23
N GLY A 135 1.47 17.04 -4.73
CA GLY A 135 2.59 16.46 -5.46
C GLY A 135 2.16 15.75 -6.75
N THR A 136 2.89 14.69 -7.09
CA THR A 136 2.56 13.81 -8.22
C THR A 136 2.60 12.34 -7.79
N ALA A 137 2.13 11.43 -8.64
CA ALA A 137 2.13 10.00 -8.36
C ALA A 137 3.54 9.35 -8.29
N THR A 138 4.60 10.09 -8.64
CA THR A 138 6.01 9.65 -8.67
C THR A 138 6.96 10.73 -8.18
#